data_AF-A0A7W1N053-F1
#
_entry.id   AF-A0A7W1N053-F1
#
_cell.length_a   1.000
_cell.length_b   1.000
_cell.length_c   1.000
_cell.angle_alpha   90.00
_cell.angle_beta   90.00
_cell.angle_gamma   90.00
#
_symmetry.space_group_name_H-M   'P 1'
#
loop_
_entity.id
_entity.type
_entity.pdbx_description
1 polymer ?
#
loop_
_entity_poly.entity_id
_entity_poly.type
_entity_poly.pdbx_seq_one_letter_code
_entity_poly.pdbx_strand_id
1 'polypeptide(L)'
;LNMGVLGALLAGLAVGAGLRVLPHTRVAYLGLVGVVAWLAVMIGAAATSIELAVSGTVPLGVTLPAMLGVHVLIGIGEAAITVGAVSAVLASRPDLIALGSFEPPRPTGAPAAAASA
;
A
#
# COMPACT_ATOMS: atom_id res chain seq x y z
N LEU A 1 16.04 6.71 1.83
CA LEU A 1 14.97 7.60 2.35
C LEU A 1 13.69 7.47 1.53
N ASN A 2 13.77 7.67 0.21
CA ASN A 2 12.60 7.82 -0.67
C ASN A 2 11.73 6.57 -0.81
N MET A 3 12.34 5.42 -1.09
CA MET A 3 11.59 4.17 -1.27
C MET A 3 11.20 3.52 0.07
N GLY A 4 12.08 3.59 1.07
CA GLY A 4 11.89 2.89 2.35
C GLY A 4 11.09 3.65 3.41
N VAL A 5 11.21 4.98 3.50
CA VAL A 5 10.50 5.77 4.52
C VAL A 5 9.34 6.51 3.90
N LEU A 6 9.59 7.32 2.85
CA LEU A 6 8.53 8.05 2.15
C LEU A 6 7.53 7.10 1.48
N GLY A 7 8.03 6.12 0.73
CA GLY A 7 7.21 5.09 0.10
C GLY A 7 6.35 4.32 1.11
N ALA A 8 6.96 3.82 2.20
CA ALA A 8 6.24 3.04 3.21
C ALA A 8 5.20 3.86 4.00
N LEU A 9 5.54 5.09 4.41
CA LEU A 9 4.61 5.96 5.14
C LEU A 9 3.42 6.37 4.27
N LEU A 10 3.68 6.79 3.03
CA LEU A 10 2.62 7.17 2.10
C LEU A 10 1.75 5.97 1.73
N ALA A 11 2.35 4.79 1.55
CA ALA A 11 1.60 3.57 1.32
C ALA A 11 0.67 3.23 2.49
N GLY A 12 1.18 3.24 3.73
CA GLY A 12 0.39 2.94 4.92
C GLY A 12 -0.78 3.92 5.11
N LEU A 13 -0.54 5.22 4.93
CA LEU A 13 -1.58 6.24 5.01
C LEU A 13 -2.62 6.09 3.89
N ALA A 14 -2.19 5.83 2.66
CA ALA A 14 -3.08 5.68 1.51
C ALA A 14 -3.96 4.44 1.61
N VAL A 15 -3.43 3.29 2.06
CA VAL A 15 -4.25 2.10 2.34
C VAL A 15 -5.25 2.40 3.45
N GLY A 16 -4.80 2.99 4.57
CA GLY A 16 -5.69 3.33 5.69
C GLY A 16 -6.79 4.33 5.32
N ALA A 17 -6.51 5.30 4.44
CA ALA A 17 -7.51 6.22 3.91
C ALA A 17 -8.46 5.52 2.92
N GLY A 18 -7.93 4.73 1.99
CA GLY A 18 -8.73 4.02 1.00
C GLY A 18 -9.73 3.04 1.63
N LEU A 19 -9.32 2.35 2.70
CA LEU A 19 -10.20 1.46 3.46
C LEU A 19 -11.41 2.14 4.13
N ARG A 20 -11.36 3.46 4.36
CA ARG A 20 -12.50 4.22 4.90
C ARG A 20 -13.58 4.53 3.85
N VAL A 21 -13.24 4.42 2.57
CA VAL A 21 -14.08 4.87 1.45
C VAL A 21 -14.49 3.69 0.55
N LEU A 22 -13.63 2.69 0.39
CA LEU A 22 -13.88 1.55 -0.48
C LEU A 22 -14.78 0.49 0.19
N PRO A 23 -15.52 -0.30 -0.60
CA PRO A 23 -16.31 -1.41 -0.09
C PRO A 23 -15.41 -2.49 0.53
N HIS A 24 -15.86 -3.07 1.65
CA HIS A 24 -15.18 -4.13 2.39
C HIS A 24 -15.22 -5.49 1.67
N THR A 25 -14.64 -5.56 0.47
CA THR A 25 -14.54 -6.78 -0.31
C THR A 25 -13.07 -7.13 -0.56
N ARG A 26 -12.77 -8.43 -0.66
CA ARG A 26 -11.41 -8.92 -0.92
C ARG A 26 -10.82 -8.34 -2.20
N VAL A 27 -11.61 -8.23 -3.26
CA VAL A 27 -11.18 -7.70 -4.56
C VAL A 27 -10.84 -6.21 -4.45
N ALA A 28 -11.69 -5.41 -3.79
CA ALA A 28 -11.43 -3.99 -3.58
C ALA A 28 -10.17 -3.76 -2.74
N TYR A 29 -9.97 -4.56 -1.69
CA TYR A 29 -8.77 -4.48 -0.85
C TYR A 29 -7.49 -4.82 -1.61
N LEU A 30 -7.46 -5.94 -2.34
CA LEU A 30 -6.28 -6.33 -3.11
C LEU A 30 -5.98 -5.34 -4.24
N GLY A 31 -7.02 -4.81 -4.89
CA GLY A 31 -6.88 -3.74 -5.87
C GLY A 31 -6.27 -2.47 -5.27
N LEU A 32 -6.76 -2.05 -4.10
CA LEU A 32 -6.21 -0.91 -3.37
C LEU A 32 -4.74 -1.12 -3.01
N VAL A 33 -4.40 -2.28 -2.45
CA VAL A 33 -3.02 -2.64 -2.10
C VAL A 33 -2.11 -2.58 -3.32
N GLY A 34 -2.52 -3.12 -4.46
CA GLY A 34 -1.74 -3.08 -5.69
C GLY A 34 -1.50 -1.65 -6.21
N VAL A 35 -2.54 -0.84 -6.26
CA VAL A 35 -2.43 0.56 -6.71
C VAL A 35 -1.54 1.36 -5.77
N VAL A 36 -1.69 1.19 -4.46
CA VAL A 36 -0.90 1.92 -3.47
C VAL A 36 0.57 1.48 -3.51
N ALA A 37 0.85 0.18 -3.68
CA ALA A 37 2.22 -0.32 -3.84
C ALA A 37 2.90 0.28 -5.08
N TRP A 38 2.20 0.32 -6.22
CA TRP A 38 2.71 0.95 -7.44
C TRP A 38 2.99 2.44 -7.24
N LEU A 39 2.04 3.18 -6.66
CA LEU A 39 2.19 4.61 -6.39
C LEU A 39 3.35 4.89 -5.42
N ALA A 40 3.56 4.04 -4.41
CA ALA A 40 4.67 4.21 -3.47
C ALA A 40 6.03 4.18 -4.17
N VAL A 41 6.22 3.26 -5.13
CA VAL A 41 7.43 3.20 -5.96
C VAL A 41 7.56 4.45 -6.82
N MET A 42 6.49 4.89 -7.47
CA MET A 42 6.51 6.07 -8.34
C MET A 42 6.82 7.36 -7.57
N ILE A 43 6.26 7.53 -6.37
CA ILE A 43 6.55 8.67 -5.51
C ILE A 43 7.99 8.63 -5.00
N GLY A 44 8.48 7.44 -4.59
CA GLY A 44 9.88 7.26 -4.21
C GLY A 44 10.86 7.60 -5.35
N ALA A 45 10.52 7.21 -6.57
CA ALA A 45 11.31 7.53 -7.76
C ALA A 45 11.29 9.04 -8.05
N ALA A 46 10.12 9.68 -8.00
CA ALA A 46 9.98 11.13 -8.21
C ALA A 46 10.75 11.94 -7.15
N ALA A 47 10.66 11.56 -5.88
CA ALA A 47 11.41 12.20 -4.80
C ALA A 47 12.93 12.09 -5.03
N THR A 48 13.40 10.92 -5.45
CA THR A 48 14.82 10.71 -5.79
C THR A 48 15.26 11.61 -6.97
N SER A 49 14.42 11.78 -7.99
CA SER A 49 14.71 12.69 -9.10
C SER A 49 14.81 14.15 -8.66
N ILE A 50 13.96 14.57 -7.72
CA ILE A 50 13.98 15.94 -7.16
C ILE A 50 15.27 16.14 -6.36
N GLU A 51 15.65 15.20 -5.50
CA GLU A 51 16.89 15.27 -4.71
C GLU A 51 18.13 15.37 -5.61
N LEU A 52 18.20 14.58 -6.69
CA LEU A 52 19.30 14.63 -7.67
C LEU A 52 19.36 15.95 -8.45
N ALA A 53 18.21 16.58 -8.69
CA ALA A 53 18.17 17.89 -9.32
C ALA A 53 18.62 18.99 -8.35
N VAL A 54 18.19 18.91 -7.09
CA VAL A 54 18.56 19.86 -6.02
C VAL A 54 20.05 19.76 -5.68
N SER A 55 20.66 18.58 -5.78
CA SER A 55 22.11 18.42 -5.58
C SER A 55 22.96 19.02 -6.71
N GLY A 56 22.35 19.46 -7.81
CA GLY A 56 23.04 20.02 -8.98
C GLY A 56 23.75 18.98 -9.84
N THR A 57 23.51 17.69 -9.62
CA THR A 57 24.22 16.61 -10.31
C THR A 57 23.66 16.37 -11.72
N VAL A 58 22.33 16.27 -11.84
CA VAL A 58 21.65 16.01 -13.12
C VAL A 58 20.37 16.84 -13.23
N PRO A 59 20.11 17.54 -14.34
CA PRO A 59 18.89 18.33 -14.51
C PRO A 59 17.61 17.50 -14.36
N LEU A 60 16.61 18.07 -13.68
CA LEU A 60 15.33 17.38 -13.42
C LEU A 60 14.65 16.91 -14.72
N GLY A 61 14.73 17.69 -15.80
CA GLY A 61 14.13 17.35 -17.10
C GLY A 61 14.71 16.09 -17.74
N VAL A 62 15.89 15.64 -17.32
CA VAL A 62 16.51 14.39 -17.76
C VAL A 62 16.24 13.28 -16.74
N THR A 63 16.48 13.56 -15.46
CA THR A 63 16.39 12.55 -14.39
C THR A 63 14.97 12.07 -14.14
N LEU A 64 13.96 12.97 -14.19
CA LEU A 64 12.57 12.62 -13.90
C LEU A 64 12.00 11.61 -14.91
N PRO A 65 12.02 11.84 -16.24
CA PRO A 65 11.51 10.87 -17.19
C PRO A 65 12.32 9.57 -17.20
N ALA A 66 13.65 9.63 -17.01
CA ALA A 66 14.49 8.44 -16.95
C ALA A 66 14.17 7.56 -15.73
N MET A 67 14.08 8.17 -14.54
CA MET A 67 13.78 7.44 -13.31
C MET A 67 12.34 6.92 -13.32
N LEU A 68 11.34 7.76 -13.60
CA LEU A 68 9.95 7.30 -13.65
C LEU A 68 9.73 6.23 -14.74
N GLY A 69 10.40 6.35 -15.88
CA GLY A 69 10.27 5.41 -17.01
C GLY A 69 10.61 3.97 -16.62
N VAL A 70 11.77 3.75 -16.00
CA VAL A 70 12.14 2.40 -15.53
C VAL A 70 11.31 1.97 -14.32
N HIS A 71 10.97 2.91 -13.43
CA HIS A 71 10.22 2.61 -12.21
C HIS A 71 8.74 2.32 -12.45
N VAL A 72 8.17 2.68 -13.60
CA VAL A 72 6.84 2.22 -14.01
C VAL A 72 6.80 0.69 -14.06
N LEU A 73 7.78 0.05 -14.72
CA LEU A 73 7.83 -1.40 -14.87
C LEU A 73 8.19 -2.08 -13.55
N ILE A 74 9.17 -1.52 -12.82
CA ILE A 74 9.55 -2.03 -11.49
C ILE A 74 8.36 -1.95 -10.54
N GLY A 75 7.63 -0.83 -10.54
CA GLY A 75 6.45 -0.63 -9.71
C GLY A 75 5.33 -1.62 -10.02
N ILE A 76 5.16 -2.02 -11.29
CA ILE A 76 4.18 -3.07 -11.66
C ILE A 76 4.60 -4.41 -11.06
N GLY A 77 5.90 -4.74 -11.13
CA GLY A 77 6.44 -5.94 -10.49
C GLY A 77 6.24 -5.94 -8.98
N GLU A 78 6.52 -4.82 -8.31
CA GLU A 78 6.33 -4.67 -6.88
C GLU A 78 4.86 -4.77 -6.47
N ALA A 79 3.95 -4.17 -7.24
CA ALA A 79 2.52 -4.28 -7.02
C ALA A 79 2.04 -5.75 -7.13
N ALA A 80 2.53 -6.49 -8.13
CA ALA A 80 2.21 -7.90 -8.29
C ALA A 80 2.73 -8.75 -7.13
N ILE A 81 3.99 -8.53 -6.70
CA ILE A 81 4.60 -9.21 -5.56
C ILE A 81 3.82 -8.88 -4.27
N THR A 82 3.50 -7.62 -4.03
CA THR A 82 2.78 -7.16 -2.84
C THR A 82 1.38 -7.76 -2.78
N VAL A 83 0.61 -7.72 -3.88
CA VAL A 83 -0.72 -8.33 -3.95
C VAL A 83 -0.63 -9.84 -3.75
N GLY A 84 0.37 -10.50 -4.33
CA GLY A 84 0.61 -11.93 -4.14
C GLY A 84 0.89 -12.28 -2.67
N ALA A 85 1.80 -11.55 -2.03
CA ALA A 85 2.14 -11.72 -0.63
C ALA A 85 0.94 -11.49 0.30
N VAL A 86 0.22 -10.38 0.12
CA VAL A 86 -0.99 -10.07 0.91
C VAL A 86 -2.09 -11.11 0.68
N SER A 87 -2.26 -11.59 -0.56
CA SER A 87 -3.22 -12.65 -0.88
C SER A 87 -2.87 -13.97 -0.19
N ALA A 88 -1.58 -14.32 -0.13
CA ALA A 88 -1.10 -15.51 0.56
C ALA A 88 -1.28 -15.40 2.08
N VAL A 89 -1.06 -14.23 2.66
CA VAL A 89 -1.35 -13.96 4.09
C VAL A 89 -2.85 -14.09 4.36
N LEU A 90 -3.71 -13.49 3.54
CA LEU A 90 -5.17 -13.62 3.68
C LEU A 90 -5.65 -15.08 3.60
N ALA A 91 -4.98 -15.90 2.78
CA ALA A 91 -5.35 -17.31 2.63
C ALA A 91 -4.87 -18.19 3.79
N SER A 92 -3.76 -17.82 4.45
CA SER A 92 -3.13 -18.63 5.50
C SER A 92 -3.47 -18.16 6.92
N ARG A 93 -3.47 -16.83 7.15
CA ARG A 93 -3.74 -16.17 8.43
C ARG A 93 -4.49 -14.84 8.23
N PRO A 94 -5.79 -14.89 7.88
CA PRO A 94 -6.61 -13.69 7.66
C PRO A 94 -6.75 -12.81 8.92
N ASP A 95 -6.59 -13.41 10.10
CA ASP A 95 -6.59 -12.76 11.40
C ASP A 95 -5.52 -11.67 11.55
N LEU A 96 -4.36 -11.83 10.90
CA LEU A 96 -3.27 -10.83 10.96
C LEU A 96 -3.63 -9.51 10.26
N ILE A 97 -4.47 -9.57 9.23
CA ILE A 97 -4.94 -8.39 8.51
C ILE A 97 -6.15 -7.79 9.24
N ALA A 98 -6.95 -8.64 9.90
CA ALA A 98 -8.08 -8.22 10.73
C ALA A 98 -7.64 -7.42 11.96
N LEU A 99 -6.63 -7.89 12.69
CA LEU A 99 -6.03 -7.22 13.86
C LEU A 99 -5.51 -5.80 13.56
N GLY A 100 -5.14 -5.51 12.31
CA GLY A 100 -4.62 -4.20 11.91
C GLY A 100 -5.59 -3.30 11.12
N SER A 101 -6.65 -3.85 10.50
CA SER A 101 -7.42 -3.08 9.50
C SER A 101 -8.86 -3.51 9.21
N PHE A 102 -9.36 -4.61 9.80
CA PHE A 102 -10.69 -5.13 9.46
C PHE A 102 -11.28 -5.91 10.63
N GLU A 103 -12.27 -5.35 11.33
CA GLU A 103 -13.17 -6.19 12.13
C GLU A 103 -14.22 -6.78 11.18
N PRO A 104 -14.29 -8.12 11.01
CA PRO A 104 -15.40 -8.73 10.27
C PRO A 104 -16.72 -8.31 10.93
N PRO A 105 -17.83 -8.17 10.17
CA PRO A 105 -19.14 -7.94 10.75
C PRO A 105 -19.38 -8.96 11.87
N ARG A 106 -19.50 -8.46 13.10
CA ARG A 106 -19.81 -9.30 14.26
C ARG A 106 -21.14 -10.00 13.94
N PRO A 107 -21.24 -11.33 14.00
CA PRO A 107 -22.50 -12.01 13.77
C PRO A 107 -23.57 -11.38 14.67
N THR A 108 -24.57 -10.75 14.06
CA THR A 108 -25.75 -10.23 14.75
C THR A 108 -26.54 -11.44 15.24
N GLY A 109 -26.15 -11.96 16.39
CA GLY A 109 -26.69 -13.22 16.91
C GLY A 109 -25.93 -13.87 18.06
N ALA A 110 -24.77 -13.35 18.51
CA ALA A 110 -24.22 -13.79 19.79
C ALA A 110 -25.04 -13.15 20.93
N PRO A 111 -25.81 -13.92 21.72
CA PRO A 111 -26.57 -13.36 22.82
C PRO A 111 -25.64 -12.70 23.83
N ALA A 112 -26.04 -11.53 24.31
CA ALA A 112 -25.45 -10.86 25.45
C ALA A 112 -25.64 -11.72 26.71
N ALA A 113 -24.72 -12.66 26.94
CA ALA A 113 -24.59 -13.41 28.19
C ALA A 113 -23.10 -13.80 28.29
N ALA A 114 -22.31 -13.42 29.28
CA ALA A 114 -22.63 -13.06 30.64
C ALA A 114 -21.65 -11.97 31.12
N ALA A 115 -22.19 -10.81 31.46
CA ALA A 115 -21.58 -9.86 32.38
C ALA A 115 -22.60 -9.62 33.50
N SER A 116 -22.62 -10.52 34.48
CA SER A 116 -23.11 -10.35 35.86
C SER A 116 -23.30 -11.72 36.54
N ALA A 117 -22.25 -12.16 37.24
CA ALA A 117 -22.33 -12.96 38.47
C ALA A 117 -20.98 -12.86 39.18
#